data_AF-A0A1V3X655-F1
#
_entry.id   AF-A0A1V3X655-F1
#
_cell.length_a   1.000
_cell.length_b   1.000
_cell.length_c   1.000
_cell.angle_alpha   90.00
_cell.angle_beta   90.00
_cell.angle_gamma   90.00
#
_symmetry.space_group_name_H-M   'P 1'
#
loop_
_entity.id
_entity.type
_entity.pdbx_description
1 polymer ?
#
loop_
_entity_poly.entity_id
_entity_poly.type
_entity_poly.pdbx_seq_one_letter_code
_entity_poly.pdbx_strand_id
1 'polypeptide(L)'
;MFNVGFGNQGGLNLGHANVGGFNLGGGNVGDHNVGGANVGDANVGVGNVGGHNVGGGNVGDLNVGGGNVGDANRGWVIAGVSMSGSVIRVSGISGWRTRAPIISGSG
;
A
#
# COMPACT_ATOMS: atom_id res chain seq x y z
N MET A 1 8.96 -25.65 -13.70
CA MET A 1 8.92 -24.19 -13.47
C MET A 1 10.23 -23.80 -12.80
N PHE A 2 10.96 -22.80 -13.30
CA PHE A 2 12.33 -22.45 -12.86
C PHE A 2 12.34 -21.14 -12.08
N ASN A 3 13.21 -21.02 -11.07
CA ASN A 3 13.45 -19.79 -10.31
C ASN A 3 14.84 -19.24 -10.65
N VAL A 4 14.98 -17.92 -10.69
CA VAL A 4 16.26 -17.22 -10.85
C VAL A 4 16.60 -16.52 -9.53
N GLY A 5 17.74 -16.85 -8.94
CA GLY A 5 18.24 -16.32 -7.67
C GLY A 5 18.10 -17.32 -6.50
N PHE A 6 18.30 -16.86 -5.26
CA PHE A 6 18.57 -17.74 -4.11
C PHE A 6 17.41 -17.85 -3.12
N GLY A 7 17.21 -19.03 -2.52
CA GLY A 7 16.26 -19.23 -1.43
C GLY A 7 14.78 -19.14 -1.84
N ASN A 8 14.46 -19.30 -3.12
CA ASN A 8 13.08 -19.32 -3.60
C ASN A 8 12.46 -20.72 -3.44
N GLN A 9 11.26 -20.80 -2.86
CA GLN A 9 10.44 -22.01 -2.75
C GLN A 9 9.18 -21.84 -3.62
N GLY A 10 8.97 -22.74 -4.58
CA GLY A 10 7.90 -22.64 -5.58
C GLY A 10 8.48 -22.45 -6.99
N GLY A 11 7.86 -21.65 -7.86
CA GLY A 11 8.23 -21.57 -9.28
C GLY A 11 8.05 -20.20 -9.94
N LEU A 12 8.88 -19.90 -10.96
CA LEU A 12 8.81 -18.66 -11.74
C LEU A 12 9.07 -17.39 -10.92
N ASN A 13 9.90 -17.50 -9.88
CA ASN A 13 10.36 -16.35 -9.11
C ASN A 13 11.68 -15.81 -9.67
N LEU A 14 11.81 -14.49 -9.77
CA LEU A 14 13.04 -13.78 -10.12
C LEU A 14 13.47 -12.89 -8.94
N GLY A 15 14.49 -13.34 -8.21
CA GLY A 15 15.08 -12.65 -7.06
C GLY A 15 15.36 -13.63 -5.91
N HIS A 16 15.05 -13.27 -4.66
CA HIS A 16 15.51 -14.05 -3.50
C HIS A 16 14.47 -14.22 -2.40
N ALA A 17 14.53 -15.34 -1.68
CA ALA A 17 13.71 -15.61 -0.49
C ALA A 17 12.19 -15.51 -0.73
N ASN A 18 11.70 -15.85 -1.93
CA ASN A 18 10.26 -15.88 -2.22
C ASN A 18 9.66 -17.26 -1.92
N VAL A 19 8.47 -17.31 -1.34
CA VAL A 19 7.67 -18.53 -1.13
C VAL A 19 6.37 -18.39 -1.92
N GLY A 20 6.16 -19.24 -2.92
CA GLY A 20 5.06 -19.11 -3.89
C GLY A 20 5.59 -19.04 -5.32
N GLY A 21 4.87 -18.37 -6.22
CA GLY A 21 5.23 -18.28 -7.62
C GLY A 21 5.00 -16.92 -8.28
N PHE A 22 5.65 -16.73 -9.42
CA PHE A 22 5.52 -15.52 -10.23
C PHE A 22 5.92 -14.22 -9.51
N ASN A 23 6.83 -14.29 -8.52
CA ASN A 23 7.29 -13.10 -7.82
C ASN A 23 8.53 -12.47 -8.47
N LEU A 24 8.58 -11.15 -8.55
CA LEU A 24 9.74 -10.36 -8.96
C LEU A 24 10.27 -9.56 -7.75
N GLY A 25 11.51 -9.81 -7.33
CA GLY A 25 12.15 -9.19 -6.17
C GLY A 25 12.36 -10.16 -5.02
N GLY A 26 12.11 -9.78 -3.76
CA GLY A 26 12.50 -10.65 -2.66
C GLY A 26 11.73 -10.57 -1.34
N GLY A 27 11.74 -11.70 -0.62
CA GLY A 27 11.04 -11.84 0.65
C GLY A 27 9.52 -11.88 0.52
N ASN A 28 8.96 -12.23 -0.64
CA ASN A 28 7.52 -12.32 -0.82
C ASN A 28 6.98 -13.70 -0.40
N VAL A 29 5.81 -13.73 0.23
CA VAL A 29 5.06 -14.96 0.56
C VAL A 29 3.69 -14.87 -0.10
N GLY A 30 3.42 -15.74 -1.07
CA GLY A 30 2.27 -15.68 -1.97
C GLY A 30 2.71 -15.57 -3.42
N ASP A 31 1.77 -15.24 -4.31
CA ASP A 31 1.96 -15.29 -5.75
C ASP A 31 1.83 -13.91 -6.41
N HIS A 32 2.49 -13.75 -7.57
CA HIS A 32 2.36 -12.56 -8.44
C HIS A 32 2.77 -11.22 -7.81
N ASN A 33 3.68 -11.21 -6.84
CA ASN A 33 4.16 -9.97 -6.23
C ASN A 33 5.33 -9.36 -7.01
N VAL A 34 5.34 -8.04 -7.15
CA VAL A 34 6.45 -7.27 -7.73
C VAL A 34 6.98 -6.32 -6.67
N GLY A 35 8.25 -6.48 -6.26
CA GLY A 35 8.89 -5.73 -5.18
C GLY A 35 9.34 -6.66 -4.06
N GLY A 36 9.06 -6.33 -2.80
CA GLY A 36 9.58 -7.15 -1.71
C GLY A 36 8.87 -7.05 -0.38
N ALA A 37 9.09 -8.07 0.46
CA ALA A 37 8.46 -8.21 1.77
C ALA A 37 6.93 -8.17 1.73
N ASN A 38 6.29 -8.63 0.64
CA ASN A 38 4.83 -8.72 0.57
C ASN A 38 4.34 -10.08 1.08
N VAL A 39 3.22 -10.10 1.79
CA VAL A 39 2.52 -11.31 2.25
C VAL A 39 1.10 -11.30 1.69
N GLY A 40 0.79 -12.25 0.81
CA GLY A 40 -0.42 -12.31 0.01
C GLY A 40 -0.10 -12.21 -1.49
N ASP A 41 -1.12 -11.91 -2.30
CA ASP A 41 -1.04 -12.08 -3.75
C ASP A 41 -1.19 -10.78 -4.54
N ALA A 42 -0.54 -10.72 -5.71
CA ALA A 42 -0.72 -9.65 -6.69
C ALA A 42 -0.41 -8.23 -6.15
N ASN A 43 0.55 -8.09 -5.25
CA ASN A 43 0.99 -6.78 -4.76
C ASN A 43 2.12 -6.20 -5.61
N VAL A 44 2.10 -4.88 -5.84
CA VAL A 44 3.16 -4.14 -6.52
C VAL A 44 3.73 -3.09 -5.56
N GLY A 45 4.93 -3.35 -5.05
CA GLY A 45 5.70 -2.49 -4.17
C GLY A 45 6.24 -3.24 -2.95
N VAL A 46 6.25 -2.62 -1.78
CA VAL A 46 7.01 -3.15 -0.63
C VAL A 46 6.20 -3.23 0.66
N GLY A 47 6.33 -4.34 1.39
CA GLY A 47 5.80 -4.46 2.75
C GLY A 47 4.27 -4.47 2.83
N ASN A 48 3.58 -5.00 1.83
CA ASN A 48 2.11 -5.11 1.85
C ASN A 48 1.68 -6.45 2.49
N VAL A 49 0.59 -6.45 3.24
CA VAL A 49 -0.06 -7.64 3.81
C VAL A 49 -1.50 -7.67 3.33
N GLY A 50 -1.87 -8.69 2.57
CA GLY A 50 -3.12 -8.77 1.81
C GLY A 50 -2.86 -8.87 0.31
N GLY A 51 -3.87 -8.60 -0.51
CA GLY A 51 -3.84 -8.79 -1.95
C GLY A 51 -4.14 -7.54 -2.78
N HIS A 52 -3.63 -7.52 -4.00
CA HIS A 52 -3.92 -6.49 -4.99
C HIS A 52 -3.57 -5.05 -4.57
N ASN A 53 -2.53 -4.87 -3.75
CA ASN A 53 -2.09 -3.54 -3.32
C ASN A 53 -1.03 -2.97 -4.28
N VAL A 54 -1.08 -1.66 -4.52
CA VAL A 54 -0.07 -0.92 -5.29
C VAL A 54 0.53 0.19 -4.42
N GLY A 55 1.82 0.09 -4.13
CA GLY A 55 2.56 0.99 -3.23
C GLY A 55 3.16 0.22 -2.05
N GLY A 56 3.17 0.77 -0.84
CA GLY A 56 3.89 0.10 0.26
C GLY A 56 3.36 0.31 1.67
N GLY A 57 3.57 -0.70 2.51
CA GLY A 57 3.12 -0.70 3.91
C GLY A 57 1.60 -0.75 4.07
N ASN A 58 0.88 -1.36 3.13
CA ASN A 58 -0.59 -1.51 3.23
C ASN A 58 -0.96 -2.82 3.95
N VAL A 59 -2.04 -2.80 4.72
CA VAL A 59 -2.64 -3.97 5.38
C VAL A 59 -4.12 -4.05 4.97
N GLY A 60 -4.50 -5.10 4.23
CA GLY A 60 -5.80 -5.25 3.59
C GLY A 60 -5.66 -5.37 2.07
N ASP A 61 -6.78 -5.31 1.36
CA ASP A 61 -6.84 -5.60 -0.07
C ASP A 61 -7.14 -4.36 -0.93
N LEU A 62 -6.72 -4.37 -2.19
CA LEU A 62 -7.09 -3.37 -3.21
C LEU A 62 -6.68 -1.93 -2.87
N ASN A 63 -5.62 -1.72 -2.07
CA ASN A 63 -5.16 -0.39 -1.72
C ASN A 63 -4.18 0.18 -2.77
N VAL A 64 -4.30 1.48 -3.06
CA VAL A 64 -3.35 2.20 -3.93
C VAL A 64 -2.73 3.36 -3.15
N GLY A 65 -1.43 3.32 -2.92
CA GLY A 65 -0.67 4.27 -2.11
C GLY A 65 0.07 3.55 -0.99
N GLY A 66 0.19 4.18 0.19
CA GLY A 66 1.00 3.58 1.25
C GLY A 66 0.54 3.88 2.67
N GLY A 67 0.80 2.94 3.56
CA GLY A 67 0.42 3.00 4.97
C GLY A 67 -1.07 2.77 5.25
N ASN A 68 -1.83 2.26 4.28
CA ASN A 68 -3.28 2.08 4.45
C ASN A 68 -3.60 0.84 5.31
N VAL A 69 -4.68 0.91 6.08
CA VAL A 69 -5.24 -0.23 6.81
C VAL A 69 -6.72 -0.38 6.45
N GLY A 70 -7.13 -1.58 6.06
CA GLY A 70 -8.45 -1.87 5.48
C GLY A 70 -8.39 -1.98 3.96
N ASP A 71 -9.55 -2.07 3.32
CA ASP A 71 -9.64 -2.41 1.89
C ASP A 71 -10.02 -1.21 1.01
N ALA A 72 -9.62 -1.25 -0.26
CA ALA A 72 -10.00 -0.33 -1.33
C ALA A 72 -9.67 1.15 -1.07
N ASN A 73 -8.64 1.43 -0.26
CA ASN A 73 -8.18 2.80 -0.02
C ASN A 73 -7.34 3.34 -1.18
N ARG A 74 -7.38 4.66 -1.37
CA ARG A 74 -6.49 5.36 -2.33
C ARG A 74 -5.85 6.56 -1.66
N GLY A 75 -4.54 6.55 -1.54
CA GLY A 75 -3.76 7.63 -0.96
C GLY A 75 -2.56 7.14 -0.15
N TRP A 76 -1.70 8.09 0.21
CA TRP A 76 -0.62 7.88 1.15
C TRP A 76 -1.07 8.37 2.52
N VAL A 77 -0.89 7.55 3.56
CA VAL A 77 -1.05 8.01 4.93
C VAL A 77 0.06 9.03 5.22
N ILE A 78 -0.36 10.28 5.41
CA ILE A 78 0.50 11.34 5.91
C ILE A 78 0.43 11.28 7.42
N ALA A 79 1.58 11.14 8.10
CA ALA A 79 1.64 11.14 9.55
C ALA A 79 0.91 12.37 10.13
N GLY A 80 -0.06 12.14 11.03
CA GLY A 80 -0.91 13.19 11.60
C GLY A 80 -2.24 13.42 10.88
N VAL A 81 -2.48 12.79 9.72
CA VAL A 81 -3.80 12.77 9.06
C VAL A 81 -4.51 11.46 9.35
N SER A 82 -5.64 11.52 10.05
CA SER A 82 -6.51 10.37 10.32
C SER A 82 -7.83 10.56 9.58
N MET A 83 -8.28 9.51 8.90
CA MET A 83 -9.61 9.46 8.31
C MET A 83 -10.56 8.78 9.30
N SER A 84 -11.67 9.44 9.62
CA SER A 84 -12.77 8.87 10.41
C SER A 84 -14.07 9.17 9.66
N GLY A 85 -14.62 8.15 8.99
CA GLY A 85 -15.73 8.33 8.05
C GLY A 85 -15.33 9.22 6.86
N SER A 86 -16.25 10.07 6.41
CA SER A 86 -16.01 11.01 5.28
C SER A 86 -15.19 12.26 5.67
N VAL A 87 -14.62 12.30 6.87
CA VAL A 87 -13.94 13.48 7.42
C VAL A 87 -12.43 13.26 7.48
N ILE A 88 -11.69 14.18 6.85
CA ILE A 88 -10.22 14.26 6.95
C ILE A 88 -9.89 15.09 8.18
N ARG A 89 -9.28 14.46 9.20
CA ARG A 89 -8.74 15.17 10.37
C ARG A 89 -7.24 15.33 10.21
N VAL A 90 -6.78 16.57 10.13
CA VAL A 90 -5.35 16.90 10.07
C VAL A 90 -4.92 17.43 11.44
N SER A 91 -4.06 16.68 12.14
CA SER A 91 -3.43 17.10 13.40
C SER A 91 -1.97 17.44 13.14
N GLY A 92 -1.46 18.52 13.76
CA GLY A 92 -0.02 18.83 13.75
C GLY A 92 0.48 19.83 12.69
N ILE A 93 -0.38 20.44 11.88
CA ILE A 93 0.04 21.60 11.07
C ILE A 93 -0.11 22.86 11.91
N SER A 94 1.02 23.43 12.35
CA SER A 94 1.04 24.80 12.85
C SER A 94 1.01 25.75 11.65
N GLY A 95 -0.05 26.55 11.50
CA GLY A 95 -0.13 27.59 10.46
C GLY A 95 -1.27 27.50 9.44
N TRP A 96 -2.29 26.66 9.66
CA TRP A 96 -3.50 26.69 8.82
C TRP A 96 -4.17 28.07 8.89
N ARG A 97 -4.12 28.83 7.79
CA ARG A 97 -5.13 29.84 7.50
C ARG A 97 -6.29 29.14 6.81
N THR A 98 -7.36 28.83 7.54
CA THR A 98 -8.64 28.55 6.90
C THR A 98 -9.09 29.85 6.23
N ARG A 99 -9.03 29.96 4.89
CA ARG A 99 -9.77 31.04 4.22
C ARG A 99 -11.24 30.84 4.61
N ALA A 100 -11.87 31.90 5.11
CA ALA A 100 -13.28 31.88 5.50
C ALA A 100 -14.14 31.32 4.35
N PRO A 101 -15.23 30.59 4.65
CA PRO A 101 -16.17 30.17 3.62
C PRO A 101 -16.69 31.42 2.89
N ILE A 102 -16.59 31.45 1.56
CA ILE A 102 -17.23 32.48 0.73
C ILE A 102 -18.72 32.13 0.72
N ILE A 103 -19.47 32.58 1.71
CA ILE A 103 -20.92 32.67 1.62
C ILE A 103 -21.18 34.05 0.99
N SER A 104 -21.26 34.12 -0.34
CA SER A 104 -21.80 35.31 -1.00
C SER A 104 -23.31 35.29 -0.82
N GLY A 105 -23.80 35.90 0.25
CA GLY A 105 -25.21 36.24 0.37
C GLY A 105 -25.56 37.33 -0.65
N SER A 106 -26.37 37.00 -1.65
CA SER A 106 -27.12 37.99 -2.41
C SER A 106 -28.38 38.33 -1.61
N GLY A 107 -28.37 39.49 -0.96
CA GLY A 107 -29.59 40.20 -0.59
C GLY A 107 -30.20 40.91 -1.79
#